data_AF-A0A553BDQ6-F1
#
_entry.id   AF-A0A553BDQ6-F1
#
_cell.length_a   1.000
_cell.length_b   1.000
_cell.length_c   1.000
_cell.angle_alpha   90.00
_cell.angle_beta   90.00
_cell.angle_gamma   90.00
#
_symmetry.space_group_name_H-M   'P 1'
#
loop_
_entity.id
_entity.type
_entity.pdbx_description
1 polymer ?
#
loop_
_entity_poly.entity_id
_entity_poly.type
_entity_poly.pdbx_seq_one_letter_code
_entity_poly.pdbx_strand_id
1 'polypeptide(L)'
;MINKDIEQIDIDNRENNYPNKGIFLTLKYYIETKEVIYNDSGVEFDNLDRLRYVCVIISYITDEKLLNHTAAYLKHCGLLKNVDAKFEEFKNNSISSYSDTDLIKIKAILYSLTSRYEVLMKTINPPNSGEPLFDITIKDRIIKHNLPAVINSLERKGTLSFVNSIEMLPLKEQKDAISIWITNCLKLDYSNNTNTFTDSINFLNILKENLVQDKIDILKPKHEPIFSNNGFELFEDILSEYVKPIGKKGRLSEIHYYYRKMYEDDFIHQRPERFKTWFFETYKKEDLGKIKTLKEVENLDRKIHYATALEWFKQQHR
;
A
#
# COMPACT_ATOMS: atom_id res chain seq x y z
N MET A 1 30.54 -1.97 6.35
CA MET A 1 29.08 -1.94 6.08
C MET A 1 28.84 -2.62 4.75
N ILE A 2 28.24 -3.82 4.76
CA ILE A 2 27.80 -4.47 3.53
C ILE A 2 26.58 -3.68 3.06
N ASN A 3 26.64 -3.14 1.84
CA ASN A 3 25.51 -2.47 1.24
C ASN A 3 24.44 -3.55 0.95
N LYS A 4 23.42 -3.67 1.82
CA LYS A 4 22.37 -4.71 1.74
C LYS A 4 21.53 -4.64 0.45
N ASP A 5 21.76 -3.61 -0.36
CA ASP A 5 21.00 -3.29 -1.55
C ASP A 5 21.59 -3.86 -2.85
N ILE A 6 22.79 -4.46 -2.80
CA ILE A 6 23.44 -5.08 -3.96
C ILE A 6 23.89 -6.49 -3.62
N GLU A 7 23.31 -7.47 -4.32
CA GLU A 7 23.72 -8.87 -4.27
C GLU A 7 24.79 -9.18 -5.33
N GLN A 8 25.58 -10.22 -5.06
CA GLN A 8 26.65 -10.67 -5.93
C GLN A 8 26.53 -12.16 -6.17
N ILE A 9 26.66 -12.57 -7.43
CA ILE A 9 26.67 -13.97 -7.86
C ILE A 9 28.03 -14.25 -8.50
N ASP A 10 28.77 -15.18 -7.90
CA ASP A 10 29.99 -15.74 -8.48
C ASP A 10 29.60 -16.87 -9.46
N ILE A 11 29.99 -16.76 -10.73
CA ILE A 11 29.64 -17.77 -11.75
C ILE A 11 30.39 -19.10 -11.57
N ASP A 12 31.47 -19.11 -10.79
CA ASP A 12 32.25 -20.30 -10.43
C ASP A 12 31.70 -20.99 -9.20
N ASN A 13 31.28 -20.20 -8.21
CA ASN A 13 30.95 -20.71 -6.88
C ASN A 13 29.44 -20.63 -6.62
N ARG A 14 28.66 -21.41 -7.37
CA ARG A 14 27.23 -21.53 -7.14
C ARG A 14 26.94 -22.48 -6.00
N GLU A 15 26.02 -22.10 -5.13
CA GLU A 15 25.61 -22.90 -3.97
C GLU A 15 25.05 -24.28 -4.35
N ASN A 16 24.52 -24.44 -5.57
CA ASN A 16 23.90 -25.68 -6.02
C ASN A 16 24.27 -26.04 -7.48
N ASN A 17 24.68 -27.29 -7.69
CA ASN A 17 24.89 -27.87 -9.02
C ASN A 17 23.76 -28.86 -9.35
N TYR A 18 22.75 -28.40 -10.09
CA TYR A 18 21.67 -29.25 -10.56
C TYR A 18 21.96 -29.80 -11.95
N PRO A 19 21.73 -31.10 -12.22
CA PRO A 19 21.87 -31.65 -13.56
C PRO A 19 20.78 -31.10 -14.49
N ASN A 20 21.12 -30.78 -15.74
CA ASN A 20 20.16 -30.26 -16.74
C ASN A 20 18.92 -31.17 -16.92
N LYS A 21 19.09 -32.50 -16.79
CA LYS A 21 17.96 -33.44 -16.80
C LYS A 21 16.99 -33.20 -15.64
N GLY A 22 17.51 -32.95 -14.44
CA GLY A 22 16.71 -32.60 -13.26
C GLY A 22 15.98 -31.28 -13.47
N ILE A 23 16.71 -30.25 -13.93
CA ILE A 23 16.14 -28.93 -14.24
C ILE A 23 15.02 -29.05 -15.29
N PHE A 24 15.24 -29.81 -16.37
CA PHE A 24 14.23 -30.04 -17.39
C PHE A 24 12.96 -30.69 -16.83
N LEU A 25 13.08 -31.74 -16.01
CA LEU A 25 11.94 -32.40 -15.38
C LEU A 25 11.18 -31.44 -14.46
N THR A 26 11.89 -30.62 -13.69
CA THR A 26 11.28 -29.58 -12.85
C THR A 26 10.55 -28.54 -13.70
N LEU A 27 11.18 -27.99 -14.74
CA LEU A 27 10.55 -27.03 -15.64
C LEU A 27 9.29 -27.62 -16.29
N LYS A 28 9.38 -28.85 -16.79
CA LYS A 28 8.25 -29.57 -17.38
C LYS A 28 7.10 -29.68 -16.39
N TYR A 29 7.39 -30.08 -15.16
CA TYR A 29 6.39 -30.19 -14.10
C TYR A 29 5.74 -28.83 -13.78
N TYR A 30 6.51 -27.76 -13.63
CA TYR A 30 5.97 -26.43 -13.33
C TYR A 30 5.28 -25.74 -14.52
N ILE A 31 5.61 -26.09 -15.77
CA ILE A 31 5.05 -25.45 -16.97
C ILE A 31 3.86 -26.24 -17.55
N GLU A 32 3.97 -27.57 -17.64
CA GLU A 32 3.02 -28.39 -18.42
C GLU A 32 1.93 -29.07 -17.57
N THR A 33 2.16 -29.23 -16.26
CA THR A 33 1.21 -29.94 -15.39
C THR A 33 -0.11 -29.18 -15.28
N LYS A 34 -1.20 -29.84 -15.64
CA LYS A 34 -2.58 -29.38 -15.41
C LYS A 34 -3.11 -29.71 -14.01
N GLU A 35 -2.37 -30.54 -13.28
CA GLU A 35 -2.69 -30.90 -11.90
C GLU A 35 -2.35 -29.76 -10.94
N VAL A 36 -3.02 -29.77 -9.79
CA VAL A 36 -2.72 -28.87 -8.69
C VAL A 36 -1.38 -29.28 -8.07
N ILE A 37 -0.46 -28.33 -7.97
CA ILE A 37 0.85 -28.53 -7.36
C ILE A 37 0.78 -28.01 -5.93
N TYR A 38 1.37 -28.70 -4.95
CA TYR A 38 1.41 -28.25 -3.55
C TYR A 38 2.86 -28.11 -3.07
N ASN A 39 3.12 -27.16 -2.18
CA ASN A 39 4.41 -27.03 -1.49
C ASN A 39 4.53 -28.01 -0.31
N ASP A 40 5.70 -28.06 0.32
CA ASP A 40 5.97 -28.95 1.48
C ASP A 40 5.06 -28.68 2.68
N SER A 41 4.41 -27.51 2.73
CA SER A 41 3.42 -27.13 3.73
C SER A 41 1.98 -27.45 3.32
N GLY A 42 1.76 -28.11 2.18
CA GLY A 42 0.45 -28.46 1.65
C GLY A 42 -0.33 -27.30 1.04
N VAL A 43 0.33 -26.18 0.73
CA VAL A 43 -0.29 -25.02 0.08
C VAL A 43 -0.20 -25.16 -1.43
N GLU A 44 -1.32 -24.97 -2.12
CA GLU A 44 -1.39 -24.99 -3.57
C GLU A 44 -0.51 -23.89 -4.20
N PHE A 45 0.31 -24.28 -5.16
CA PHE A 45 1.08 -23.42 -6.03
C PHE A 45 0.19 -22.84 -7.11
N ASP A 46 -0.10 -21.55 -7.02
CA ASP A 46 -0.80 -20.84 -8.09
C ASP A 46 0.09 -20.68 -9.33
N ASN A 47 -0.52 -20.24 -10.44
CA ASN A 47 0.21 -20.03 -11.70
C ASN A 47 1.35 -19.00 -11.59
N LEU A 48 1.22 -18.01 -10.71
CA LEU A 48 2.22 -16.97 -10.52
C LEU A 48 3.42 -17.52 -9.75
N ASP A 49 3.20 -18.31 -8.71
CA ASP A 49 4.25 -18.95 -7.93
C ASP A 49 4.98 -20.01 -8.77
N ARG A 50 4.26 -20.80 -9.58
CA ARG A 50 4.89 -21.68 -10.57
C ARG A 50 5.80 -20.91 -11.53
N LEU A 51 5.35 -19.76 -12.02
CA LEU A 51 6.13 -18.89 -12.90
C LEU A 51 7.36 -18.30 -12.20
N ARG A 52 7.24 -17.88 -10.94
CA ARG A 52 8.36 -17.42 -10.11
C ARG A 52 9.42 -18.51 -9.95
N TYR A 53 9.02 -19.76 -9.71
CA TYR A 53 9.93 -20.90 -9.64
C TYR A 53 10.68 -21.12 -10.96
N VAL A 54 10.00 -21.04 -12.11
CA VAL A 54 10.63 -21.11 -13.44
C VAL A 54 11.68 -20.00 -13.60
N CYS A 55 11.36 -18.77 -13.18
CA CYS A 55 12.27 -17.63 -13.25
C CYS A 55 13.53 -17.82 -12.37
N VAL A 56 13.45 -18.53 -11.25
CA VAL A 56 14.62 -18.84 -10.41
C VAL A 56 15.45 -19.96 -11.04
N ILE A 57 14.81 -21.06 -11.45
CA ILE A 57 15.53 -22.27 -11.84
C ILE A 57 16.27 -22.13 -13.17
N ILE A 58 15.81 -21.25 -14.06
CA ILE A 58 16.50 -20.95 -15.32
C ILE A 58 17.95 -20.52 -15.09
N SER A 59 18.26 -19.89 -13.95
CA SER A 59 19.62 -19.47 -13.63
C SER A 59 20.59 -20.65 -13.65
N TYR A 60 20.17 -21.86 -13.27
CA TYR A 60 21.05 -23.03 -13.13
C TYR A 60 21.28 -23.81 -14.42
N ILE A 61 20.62 -23.45 -15.53
CA ILE A 61 20.76 -24.15 -16.79
C ILE A 61 22.15 -23.91 -17.37
N THR A 62 22.83 -24.98 -17.75
CA THR A 62 24.13 -24.95 -18.44
C THR A 62 24.07 -25.54 -19.85
N ASP A 63 22.95 -26.18 -20.22
CA ASP A 63 22.70 -26.63 -21.59
C ASP A 63 22.04 -25.51 -22.42
N GLU A 64 22.69 -25.11 -23.52
CA GLU A 64 22.24 -23.99 -24.34
C GLU A 64 20.86 -24.23 -24.99
N LYS A 65 20.57 -25.47 -25.42
CA LYS A 65 19.30 -25.79 -26.08
C LYS A 65 18.15 -25.66 -25.10
N LEU A 66 18.30 -26.22 -23.89
CA LEU A 66 17.35 -26.09 -22.81
C LEU A 66 17.17 -24.62 -22.42
N LEU A 67 18.25 -23.86 -22.27
CA LEU A 67 18.21 -22.44 -21.92
C LEU A 67 17.40 -21.65 -22.95
N ASN A 68 17.69 -21.84 -24.24
CA ASN A 68 16.99 -21.15 -25.32
C ASN A 68 15.50 -21.51 -25.37
N HIS A 69 15.15 -22.78 -25.11
CA HIS A 69 13.77 -23.23 -25.04
C HIS A 69 13.02 -22.58 -23.87
N THR A 70 13.60 -22.59 -22.67
CA THR A 70 13.01 -21.94 -21.48
C THR A 70 12.91 -20.42 -21.67
N ALA A 71 13.91 -19.80 -22.28
CA ALA A 71 13.89 -18.37 -22.60
C ALA A 71 12.79 -18.01 -23.61
N ALA A 72 12.53 -18.87 -24.61
CA ALA A 72 11.42 -18.67 -25.55
C ALA A 72 10.07 -18.67 -24.83
N TYR A 73 9.87 -19.57 -23.86
CA TYR A 73 8.69 -19.57 -23.01
C TYR A 73 8.57 -18.27 -22.19
N LEU A 74 9.63 -17.83 -21.50
CA LEU A 74 9.59 -16.59 -20.72
C LEU A 74 9.39 -15.34 -21.59
N LYS A 75 9.90 -15.33 -22.82
CA LYS A 75 9.62 -14.29 -23.82
C LYS A 75 8.16 -14.29 -24.24
N HIS A 76 7.56 -15.45 -24.45
CA HIS A 76 6.14 -15.59 -24.74
C HIS A 76 5.27 -15.05 -23.58
N CYS A 77 5.70 -15.27 -22.34
CA CYS A 77 5.09 -14.65 -21.15
C CYS A 77 5.40 -13.15 -20.99
N GLY A 78 6.22 -12.56 -21.88
CA GLY A 78 6.62 -11.16 -21.84
C GLY A 78 7.47 -10.78 -20.64
N LEU A 79 8.36 -11.68 -20.18
CA LEU A 79 9.21 -11.52 -19.00
C LEU A 79 10.70 -11.30 -19.31
N LEU A 80 11.11 -11.36 -20.59
CA LEU A 80 12.49 -11.17 -21.02
C LEU A 80 12.58 -10.04 -22.04
N LYS A 81 12.32 -8.80 -21.60
CA LYS A 81 12.41 -7.61 -22.45
C LYS A 81 13.86 -7.13 -22.53
N ASN A 82 14.34 -6.87 -23.75
CA ASN A 82 15.66 -6.27 -24.04
C ASN A 82 16.89 -6.99 -23.46
N VAL A 83 16.74 -8.17 -22.87
CA VAL A 83 17.83 -8.88 -22.20
C VAL A 83 18.85 -9.48 -23.18
N ASP A 84 18.40 -9.90 -24.37
CA ASP A 84 19.29 -10.43 -25.40
C ASP A 84 20.25 -9.35 -25.90
N ALA A 85 19.74 -8.14 -26.16
CA ALA A 85 20.56 -7.02 -26.59
C ALA A 85 21.64 -6.67 -25.55
N LYS A 86 21.26 -6.61 -24.26
CA LYS A 86 22.21 -6.40 -23.15
C LYS A 86 23.26 -7.51 -23.07
N PHE A 87 22.86 -8.77 -23.28
CA PHE A 87 23.79 -9.90 -23.26
C PHE A 87 24.76 -9.86 -24.44
N GLU A 88 24.29 -9.57 -25.65
CA GLU A 88 25.16 -9.45 -26.83
C GLU A 88 26.13 -8.27 -26.71
N GLU A 89 25.69 -7.14 -26.16
CA GLU A 89 26.58 -6.01 -25.84
C GLU A 89 27.70 -6.43 -24.86
N PHE A 90 27.34 -7.10 -23.76
CA PHE A 90 28.31 -7.64 -22.81
C PHE A 90 29.28 -8.63 -23.48
N LYS A 91 28.75 -9.57 -24.27
CA LYS A 91 29.52 -10.61 -24.95
C LYS A 91 30.53 -9.98 -25.92
N ASN A 92 30.12 -9.00 -26.71
CA ASN A 92 31.01 -8.31 -27.65
C ASN A 92 32.14 -7.55 -26.93
N ASN A 93 31.86 -6.97 -25.78
CA ASN A 93 32.84 -6.22 -24.99
C ASN A 93 33.80 -7.13 -24.20
N SER A 94 33.49 -8.42 -24.04
CA SER A 94 34.20 -9.30 -23.11
C SER A 94 34.58 -10.68 -23.68
N ILE A 95 34.46 -10.86 -25.00
CA ILE A 95 34.49 -12.19 -25.65
C ILE A 95 35.79 -12.98 -25.41
N SER A 96 36.91 -12.29 -25.21
CA SER A 96 38.22 -12.92 -24.97
C SER A 96 38.40 -13.44 -23.54
N SER A 97 37.50 -13.09 -22.61
CA SER A 97 37.65 -13.36 -21.17
C SER A 97 36.79 -14.50 -20.65
N TYR A 98 35.91 -15.09 -21.47
CA TYR A 98 34.94 -16.11 -21.05
C TYR A 98 34.88 -17.27 -22.04
N SER A 99 34.74 -18.49 -21.49
CA SER A 99 34.44 -19.67 -22.31
C SER A 99 32.96 -19.69 -22.75
N ASP A 100 32.61 -20.51 -23.74
CA ASP A 100 31.21 -20.69 -24.14
C ASP A 100 30.33 -21.16 -22.97
N THR A 101 30.86 -22.01 -22.11
CA THR A 101 30.16 -22.48 -20.90
C THR A 101 29.92 -21.33 -19.91
N ASP A 102 30.89 -20.43 -19.75
CA ASP A 102 30.73 -19.24 -18.91
C ASP A 102 29.66 -18.30 -19.47
N LEU A 103 29.68 -18.08 -20.79
CA LEU A 103 28.70 -17.25 -21.47
C LEU A 103 27.28 -17.80 -21.31
N ILE A 104 27.09 -19.12 -21.37
CA ILE A 104 25.79 -19.76 -21.11
C ILE A 104 25.34 -19.52 -19.67
N LYS A 105 26.24 -19.70 -18.68
CA LYS A 105 25.92 -19.45 -17.26
C LYS A 105 25.52 -18.00 -17.02
N ILE A 106 26.28 -17.05 -17.57
CA ILE A 106 25.99 -15.62 -17.46
C ILE A 106 24.63 -15.31 -18.08
N LYS A 107 24.36 -15.82 -19.28
CA LYS A 107 23.07 -15.65 -19.98
C LYS A 107 21.90 -16.19 -19.16
N ALA A 108 22.06 -17.37 -18.57
CA ALA A 108 21.07 -17.99 -17.70
C ALA A 108 20.76 -17.14 -16.45
N ILE A 109 21.80 -16.57 -15.81
CA ILE A 109 21.64 -15.69 -14.64
C ILE A 109 20.94 -14.38 -15.05
N LEU A 110 21.32 -13.76 -16.17
CA LEU A 110 20.65 -12.56 -16.67
C LEU A 110 19.16 -12.81 -16.93
N TYR A 111 18.83 -13.91 -17.60
CA TYR A 111 17.43 -14.27 -17.85
C TYR A 111 16.65 -14.48 -16.54
N SER A 112 17.25 -15.14 -15.56
CA SER A 112 16.63 -15.34 -14.25
C SER A 112 16.34 -14.01 -13.55
N LEU A 113 17.34 -13.14 -13.44
CA LEU A 113 17.21 -11.88 -12.73
C LEU A 113 16.21 -10.93 -13.43
N THR A 114 16.28 -10.82 -14.76
CA THR A 114 15.34 -10.00 -15.54
C THR A 114 13.91 -10.53 -15.45
N SER A 115 13.70 -11.84 -15.57
CA SER A 115 12.35 -12.41 -15.49
C SER A 115 11.75 -12.27 -14.09
N ARG A 116 12.54 -12.42 -13.02
CA ARG A 116 12.10 -12.14 -11.65
C ARG A 116 11.66 -10.69 -11.48
N TYR A 117 12.45 -9.73 -11.99
CA TYR A 117 12.08 -8.31 -11.99
C TYR A 117 10.76 -8.06 -12.73
N GLU A 118 10.61 -8.58 -13.96
CA GLU A 118 9.39 -8.37 -14.76
C GLU A 118 8.14 -9.01 -14.14
N VAL A 119 8.27 -10.18 -13.50
CA VAL A 119 7.18 -10.79 -12.73
C VAL A 119 6.75 -9.84 -11.60
N LEU A 120 7.71 -9.32 -10.82
CA LEU A 120 7.42 -8.40 -9.72
C LEU A 120 6.70 -7.14 -10.19
N MET A 121 7.18 -6.52 -11.28
CA MET A 121 6.56 -5.33 -11.85
C MET A 121 5.12 -5.59 -12.30
N LYS A 122 4.84 -6.75 -12.91
CA LYS A 122 3.48 -7.16 -13.31
C LYS A 122 2.56 -7.43 -12.12
N THR A 123 3.08 -8.00 -11.03
CA THR A 123 2.27 -8.32 -9.85
C THR A 123 1.95 -7.08 -9.02
N ILE A 124 2.92 -6.18 -8.83
CA ILE A 124 2.78 -5.04 -7.91
C ILE A 124 2.13 -3.83 -8.60
N ASN A 125 2.25 -3.72 -9.93
CA ASN A 125 1.71 -2.63 -10.75
C ASN A 125 1.92 -1.25 -10.10
N PRO A 126 3.19 -0.82 -9.88
CA PRO A 126 3.47 0.39 -9.13
C PRO A 126 2.81 1.62 -9.78
N PRO A 127 2.26 2.55 -8.99
CA PRO A 127 1.74 3.80 -9.54
C PRO A 127 2.85 4.54 -10.31
N ASN A 128 2.48 5.33 -11.32
CA ASN A 128 3.35 6.05 -12.29
C ASN A 128 4.52 6.89 -11.70
N SER A 129 4.69 6.94 -10.38
CA SER A 129 5.82 7.55 -9.69
C SER A 129 7.07 6.66 -9.75
N GLY A 130 7.77 6.70 -10.89
CA GLY A 130 9.17 6.28 -11.07
C GLY A 130 9.44 4.82 -10.72
N GLU A 131 9.36 3.93 -11.72
CA GLU A 131 9.76 2.52 -11.56
C GLU A 131 11.18 2.43 -10.99
N PRO A 132 11.41 1.58 -9.96
CA PRO A 132 12.75 1.39 -9.42
C PRO A 132 13.67 0.83 -10.52
N LEU A 133 14.75 1.55 -10.81
CA LEU A 133 15.68 1.17 -11.87
C LEU A 133 16.36 -0.16 -11.50
N PHE A 134 16.10 -1.19 -12.28
CA PHE A 134 16.78 -2.48 -12.14
C PHE A 134 18.06 -2.50 -12.96
N ASP A 135 19.18 -2.72 -12.27
CA ASP A 135 20.52 -2.72 -12.85
C ASP A 135 21.25 -4.02 -12.56
N ILE A 136 22.01 -4.47 -13.57
CA ILE A 136 22.89 -5.63 -13.51
C ILE A 136 24.21 -5.23 -14.13
N THR A 137 25.28 -5.41 -13.38
CA THR A 137 26.64 -5.19 -13.86
C THR A 137 27.43 -6.49 -13.76
N ILE A 138 28.19 -6.78 -14.81
CA ILE A 138 29.07 -7.95 -14.84
C ILE A 138 30.49 -7.42 -14.86
N LYS A 139 31.27 -7.80 -13.85
CA LYS A 139 32.68 -7.44 -13.76
C LYS A 139 33.46 -8.66 -13.34
N ASP A 140 34.42 -9.04 -14.18
CA ASP A 140 35.13 -10.31 -14.02
C ASP A 140 34.10 -11.44 -13.87
N ARG A 141 34.36 -12.43 -13.02
CA ARG A 141 33.48 -13.58 -12.83
C ARG A 141 32.32 -13.32 -11.85
N ILE A 142 32.04 -12.06 -11.53
CA ILE A 142 31.02 -11.64 -10.56
C ILE A 142 29.92 -10.81 -11.24
N ILE A 143 28.67 -11.25 -11.05
CA ILE A 143 27.47 -10.53 -11.46
C ILE A 143 26.91 -9.79 -10.25
N LYS A 144 26.84 -8.46 -10.30
CA LYS A 144 26.24 -7.62 -9.26
C LYS A 144 24.89 -7.11 -9.71
N HIS A 145 23.89 -7.13 -8.83
CA HIS A 145 22.55 -6.64 -9.14
C HIS A 145 21.86 -6.02 -7.94
N ASN A 146 20.91 -5.11 -8.20
CA ASN A 146 20.13 -4.42 -7.17
C ASN A 146 18.69 -4.97 -7.01
N LEU A 147 18.41 -6.18 -7.50
CA LEU A 147 17.07 -6.79 -7.40
C LEU A 147 16.47 -6.76 -5.97
N PRO A 148 17.21 -7.06 -4.89
CA PRO A 148 16.66 -6.94 -3.53
C PRO A 148 16.22 -5.52 -3.18
N ALA A 149 17.01 -4.51 -3.55
CA ALA A 149 16.65 -3.11 -3.32
C ALA A 149 15.40 -2.71 -4.12
N VAL A 150 15.28 -3.21 -5.35
CA VAL A 150 14.09 -3.03 -6.19
C VAL A 150 12.86 -3.66 -5.52
N ILE A 151 12.96 -4.90 -5.03
CA ILE A 151 11.89 -5.58 -4.28
C ILE A 151 11.47 -4.75 -3.07
N ASN A 152 12.43 -4.37 -2.22
CA ASN A 152 12.18 -3.56 -1.02
C ASN A 152 11.49 -2.23 -1.37
N SER A 153 11.90 -1.58 -2.47
CA SER A 153 11.26 -0.35 -2.92
C SER A 153 9.82 -0.57 -3.37
N LEU A 154 9.53 -1.66 -4.08
CA LEU A 154 8.19 -1.99 -4.53
C LEU A 154 7.28 -2.35 -3.35
N GLU A 155 7.78 -3.12 -2.39
CA GLU A 155 7.06 -3.46 -1.16
C GLU A 155 6.68 -2.22 -0.35
N ARG A 156 7.63 -1.29 -0.15
CA ARG A 156 7.37 0.00 0.51
C ARG A 156 6.29 0.79 -0.22
N LYS A 157 6.33 0.86 -1.55
CA LYS A 157 5.28 1.52 -2.34
C LYS A 157 3.93 0.82 -2.21
N GLY A 158 3.91 -0.52 -2.17
CA GLY A 158 2.70 -1.30 -1.92
C GLY A 158 2.08 -1.01 -0.55
N THR A 159 2.91 -0.98 0.49
CA THR A 159 2.49 -0.59 1.85
C THR A 159 1.91 0.82 1.87
N LEU A 160 2.54 1.80 1.21
CA LEU A 160 2.03 3.17 1.12
C LEU A 160 0.71 3.26 0.34
N SER A 161 0.59 2.54 -0.77
CA SER A 161 -0.64 2.49 -1.57
C SER A 161 -1.83 2.02 -0.74
N PHE A 162 -1.61 0.99 0.08
CA PHE A 162 -2.62 0.52 1.02
C PHE A 162 -2.99 1.55 2.07
N VAL A 163 -2.01 2.18 2.72
CA VAL A 163 -2.28 3.22 3.71
C VAL A 163 -3.17 4.31 3.10
N ASN A 164 -2.84 4.75 1.88
CA ASN A 164 -3.68 5.72 1.15
C ASN A 164 -5.09 5.18 0.85
N SER A 165 -5.23 3.88 0.57
CA SER A 165 -6.55 3.27 0.29
C SER A 165 -7.46 3.20 1.51
N ILE A 166 -6.89 3.15 2.71
CA ILE A 166 -7.66 3.08 3.97
C ILE A 166 -7.82 4.45 4.64
N GLU A 167 -7.11 5.48 4.18
CA GLU A 167 -7.07 6.82 4.81
C GLU A 167 -8.45 7.44 5.01
N MET A 168 -9.41 7.13 4.12
CA MET A 168 -10.78 7.66 4.15
C MET A 168 -11.75 6.83 5.02
N LEU A 169 -11.30 5.69 5.57
CA LEU A 169 -12.13 4.84 6.42
C LEU A 169 -12.22 5.39 7.85
N PRO A 170 -13.26 5.05 8.63
CA PRO A 170 -13.29 5.32 10.06
C PRO A 170 -12.05 4.76 10.79
N LEU A 171 -11.54 5.43 11.82
CA LEU A 171 -10.29 5.06 12.52
C LEU A 171 -10.26 3.60 13.01
N LYS A 172 -11.41 3.11 13.50
CA LYS A 172 -11.55 1.71 13.91
C LYS A 172 -11.31 0.77 12.72
N GLU A 173 -11.93 1.05 11.58
CA GLU A 173 -11.76 0.26 10.36
C GLU A 173 -10.34 0.35 9.80
N GLN A 174 -9.68 1.50 9.90
CA GLN A 174 -8.26 1.63 9.56
C GLN A 174 -7.38 0.72 10.42
N LYS A 175 -7.59 0.73 11.75
CA LYS A 175 -6.86 -0.14 12.69
C LYS A 175 -7.10 -1.61 12.43
N ASP A 176 -8.33 -1.99 12.14
CA ASP A 176 -8.71 -3.36 11.83
C ASP A 176 -8.05 -3.80 10.52
N ALA A 177 -8.11 -2.98 9.47
CA ALA A 177 -7.46 -3.23 8.19
C ALA A 177 -5.93 -3.38 8.34
N ILE A 178 -5.27 -2.49 9.09
CA ILE A 178 -3.82 -2.61 9.36
C ILE A 178 -3.51 -3.89 10.13
N SER A 179 -4.33 -4.24 11.12
CA SER A 179 -4.12 -5.46 11.93
C SER A 179 -4.24 -6.73 11.08
N ILE A 180 -5.22 -6.77 10.17
CA ILE A 180 -5.39 -7.85 9.21
C ILE A 180 -4.17 -7.95 8.30
N TRP A 181 -3.70 -6.82 7.76
CA TRP A 181 -2.49 -6.80 6.93
C TRP A 181 -1.28 -7.33 7.68
N ILE A 182 -0.98 -6.78 8.86
CA ILE A 182 0.18 -7.20 9.67
C ILE A 182 0.12 -8.71 9.96
N THR A 183 -1.06 -9.21 10.32
CA THR A 183 -1.27 -10.64 10.58
C THR A 183 -0.97 -11.49 9.34
N ASN A 184 -1.39 -11.04 8.15
CA ASN A 184 -1.12 -11.74 6.90
C ASN A 184 0.39 -11.73 6.57
N CYS A 185 1.07 -10.59 6.74
CA CYS A 185 2.52 -10.51 6.56
C CYS A 185 3.27 -11.44 7.52
N LEU A 186 2.92 -11.45 8.81
CA LEU A 186 3.52 -12.33 9.80
C LEU A 186 3.31 -13.81 9.47
N LYS A 187 2.12 -14.19 9.00
CA LYS A 187 1.84 -15.57 8.56
C LYS A 187 2.70 -15.97 7.38
N LEU A 188 2.86 -15.09 6.39
CA LEU A 188 3.70 -15.33 5.22
C LEU A 188 5.18 -15.45 5.58
N ASP A 189 5.69 -14.57 6.44
CA ASP A 189 7.07 -14.64 6.93
C ASP A 189 7.31 -15.93 7.72
N TYR A 190 6.39 -16.32 8.59
CA TYR A 190 6.47 -17.56 9.35
C TYR A 190 6.42 -18.79 8.43
N SER A 191 5.49 -18.86 7.48
CA SER A 191 5.35 -20.02 6.59
C SER A 191 6.55 -20.22 5.67
N ASN A 192 7.20 -19.12 5.27
CA ASN A 192 8.35 -19.15 4.36
C ASN A 192 9.69 -19.12 5.09
N ASN A 193 9.70 -19.06 6.43
CA ASN A 193 10.91 -18.88 7.24
C ASN A 193 11.73 -17.65 6.79
N THR A 194 11.04 -16.53 6.55
CA THR A 194 11.61 -15.25 6.10
C THR A 194 11.34 -14.13 7.10
N ASN A 195 11.96 -12.97 6.86
CA ASN A 195 11.72 -11.72 7.58
C ASN A 195 11.45 -10.56 6.62
N THR A 196 10.94 -10.87 5.44
CA THR A 196 10.76 -9.97 4.30
C THR A 196 9.93 -8.75 4.68
N PHE A 197 8.86 -8.94 5.46
CA PHE A 197 7.92 -7.86 5.78
C PHE A 197 8.28 -7.07 7.05
N THR A 198 9.45 -7.29 7.66
CA THR A 198 9.83 -6.66 8.94
C THR A 198 9.70 -5.13 8.91
N ASP A 199 10.22 -4.49 7.88
CA ASP A 199 10.16 -3.03 7.73
C ASP A 199 8.71 -2.53 7.61
N SER A 200 7.90 -3.19 6.77
CA SER A 200 6.49 -2.85 6.58
C SER A 200 5.67 -3.08 7.85
N ILE A 201 5.90 -4.19 8.57
CA ILE A 201 5.25 -4.49 9.85
C ILE A 201 5.60 -3.44 10.89
N ASN A 202 6.88 -3.06 11.01
CA ASN A 202 7.30 -2.02 11.94
C ASN A 202 6.65 -0.67 11.61
N PHE A 203 6.67 -0.27 10.34
CA PHE A 203 6.01 0.96 9.89
C PHE A 203 4.51 0.94 10.18
N LEU A 204 3.81 -0.15 9.86
CA LEU A 204 2.37 -0.28 10.09
C LEU A 204 2.00 -0.35 11.57
N ASN A 205 2.83 -0.97 12.42
CA ASN A 205 2.65 -0.95 13.87
C ASN A 205 2.76 0.48 14.42
N ILE A 206 3.82 1.20 14.04
CA ILE A 206 4.00 2.62 14.40
C ILE A 206 2.79 3.43 13.90
N LEU A 207 2.37 3.25 12.65
CA LEU A 207 1.22 3.94 12.10
C LEU A 207 -0.04 3.63 12.92
N LYS A 208 -0.32 2.35 13.21
CA LYS A 208 -1.48 1.90 13.99
C LYS A 208 -1.50 2.46 15.42
N GLU A 209 -0.35 2.53 16.08
CA GLU A 209 -0.21 3.16 17.40
C GLU A 209 -0.48 4.67 17.34
N ASN A 210 -0.04 5.31 16.25
CA ASN A 210 -0.26 6.73 15.97
C ASN A 210 -1.62 7.02 15.32
N LEU A 211 -2.37 6.01 14.90
CA LEU A 211 -3.82 6.11 14.67
C LEU A 211 -4.47 6.24 16.04
N VAL A 212 -4.22 7.34 16.71
CA VAL A 212 -4.89 7.67 17.94
C VAL A 212 -6.33 7.96 17.51
N GLN A 213 -7.29 7.12 17.95
CA GLN A 213 -8.62 7.64 18.25
C GLN A 213 -8.29 8.80 19.16
N ASP A 214 -8.44 10.05 18.70
CA ASP A 214 -7.84 11.25 19.30
C ASP A 214 -7.46 11.07 20.76
N LYS A 215 -6.36 11.68 21.20
CA LYS A 215 -6.17 11.99 22.61
C LYS A 215 -7.42 12.69 23.16
N ILE A 216 -8.41 11.92 23.57
CA ILE A 216 -9.45 12.24 24.53
C ILE A 216 -8.69 12.11 25.85
N ASP A 217 -7.82 13.10 26.08
CA ASP A 217 -7.32 13.55 27.39
C ASP A 217 -6.07 14.44 27.33
N ILE A 218 -5.47 14.70 26.16
CA ILE A 218 -4.38 15.69 26.06
C ILE A 218 -4.54 16.56 24.81
N LEU A 219 -5.70 17.17 24.71
CA LEU A 219 -5.99 18.52 24.23
C LEU A 219 -7.47 18.68 24.53
N LYS A 220 -7.84 19.37 25.63
CA LYS A 220 -9.15 20.04 25.67
C LYS A 220 -9.30 20.71 24.32
N PRO A 221 -10.21 20.26 23.46
CA PRO A 221 -10.13 20.76 22.12
C PRO A 221 -10.64 22.20 22.17
N LYS A 222 -10.15 23.01 21.25
CA LYS A 222 -10.41 24.46 21.12
C LYS A 222 -11.90 24.82 20.95
N HIS A 223 -12.83 23.93 21.23
CA HIS A 223 -14.27 24.13 21.26
C HIS A 223 -14.87 24.23 22.68
N GLU A 224 -14.15 23.84 23.75
CA GLU A 224 -14.51 24.25 25.13
C GLU A 224 -14.74 25.76 25.29
N PRO A 225 -14.04 26.66 24.57
CA PRO A 225 -14.37 28.07 24.62
C PRO A 225 -15.61 28.43 23.82
N ILE A 226 -16.29 27.54 23.07
CA ILE A 226 -17.51 27.83 22.29
C ILE A 226 -18.73 27.08 22.84
N PHE A 227 -18.59 25.79 23.11
CA PHE A 227 -19.64 24.86 23.49
C PHE A 227 -19.60 24.52 24.98
N SER A 228 -20.76 24.18 25.52
CA SER A 228 -20.99 23.74 26.91
C SER A 228 -21.90 22.51 26.90
N ASN A 229 -21.93 21.76 28.01
CA ASN A 229 -22.86 20.62 28.18
C ASN A 229 -22.79 19.58 27.05
N ASN A 230 -21.59 19.19 26.62
CA ASN A 230 -21.36 18.32 25.46
C ASN A 230 -22.00 18.82 24.15
N GLY A 231 -22.28 20.13 24.05
CA GLY A 231 -22.95 20.75 22.92
C GLY A 231 -22.20 20.64 21.60
N PHE A 232 -20.90 20.35 21.61
CA PHE A 232 -20.16 20.07 20.38
C PHE A 232 -20.65 18.78 19.70
N GLU A 233 -20.97 17.75 20.48
CA GLU A 233 -21.47 16.48 19.95
C GLU A 233 -22.86 16.65 19.33
N LEU A 234 -23.75 17.37 20.01
CA LEU A 234 -25.05 17.75 19.46
C LEU A 234 -24.89 18.56 18.15
N PHE A 235 -23.89 19.44 18.08
CA PHE A 235 -23.66 20.26 16.90
C PHE A 235 -23.19 19.43 15.70
N GLU A 236 -22.29 18.46 15.91
CA GLU A 236 -21.81 17.56 14.87
C GLU A 236 -22.92 16.65 14.33
N ASP A 237 -23.76 16.11 15.20
CA ASP A 237 -24.95 15.33 14.80
C ASP A 237 -25.89 16.16 13.91
N ILE A 238 -26.19 17.39 14.35
CA ILE A 238 -27.01 18.33 13.57
C ILE A 238 -26.38 18.63 12.20
N LEU A 239 -25.06 18.84 12.16
CA LEU A 239 -24.33 19.17 10.94
C LEU A 239 -24.31 18.00 9.95
N SER A 240 -24.25 16.77 10.44
CA SER A 240 -24.28 15.54 9.63
C SER A 240 -25.67 15.26 9.06
N GLU A 241 -26.69 15.27 9.92
CA GLU A 241 -28.00 14.71 9.58
C GLU A 241 -28.97 15.74 9.00
N TYR A 242 -28.87 17.00 9.43
CA TYR A 242 -29.94 17.98 9.22
C TYR A 242 -29.51 19.26 8.51
N VAL A 243 -28.22 19.45 8.26
CA VAL A 243 -27.68 20.58 7.50
C VAL A 243 -27.36 20.14 6.08
N LYS A 244 -27.91 20.84 5.08
CA LYS A 244 -27.70 20.53 3.65
C LYS A 244 -26.23 20.58 3.26
N PRO A 245 -25.77 19.84 2.24
CA PRO A 245 -24.38 19.87 1.78
C PRO A 245 -23.86 21.26 1.39
N ILE A 246 -22.54 21.46 1.48
CA ILE A 246 -21.83 22.70 1.14
C ILE A 246 -22.24 23.19 -0.26
N GLY A 247 -22.48 24.51 -0.38
CA GLY A 247 -22.88 25.15 -1.64
C GLY A 247 -24.38 25.06 -1.97
N LYS A 248 -25.20 24.37 -1.17
CA LYS A 248 -26.66 24.31 -1.37
C LYS A 248 -27.37 25.54 -0.79
N LYS A 249 -28.35 26.06 -1.54
CA LYS A 249 -29.20 27.16 -1.10
C LYS A 249 -29.93 26.79 0.19
N GLY A 250 -29.76 27.62 1.22
CA GLY A 250 -30.40 27.45 2.52
C GLY A 250 -29.54 26.83 3.62
N ARG A 251 -28.36 26.26 3.29
CA ARG A 251 -27.42 25.69 4.28
C ARG A 251 -27.04 26.68 5.37
N LEU A 252 -26.63 27.89 4.99
CA LEU A 252 -26.25 28.93 5.96
C LEU A 252 -27.42 29.29 6.90
N SER A 253 -28.65 29.32 6.38
CA SER A 253 -29.84 29.57 7.21
C SER A 253 -30.11 28.43 8.20
N GLU A 254 -29.77 27.19 7.86
CA GLU A 254 -29.85 26.04 8.78
C GLU A 254 -28.81 26.19 9.90
N ILE A 255 -27.55 26.47 9.56
CA ILE A 255 -26.48 26.71 10.54
C ILE A 255 -26.82 27.87 11.47
N HIS A 256 -27.35 28.99 10.92
CA HIS A 256 -27.79 30.14 11.72
C HIS A 256 -28.91 29.76 12.70
N TYR A 257 -29.87 28.94 12.27
CA TYR A 257 -30.96 28.49 13.13
C TYR A 257 -30.44 27.62 14.28
N TYR A 258 -29.63 26.60 13.97
CA TYR A 258 -29.12 25.68 14.99
C TYR A 258 -28.18 26.38 15.97
N TYR A 259 -27.33 27.31 15.52
CA TYR A 259 -26.56 28.16 16.43
C TYR A 259 -27.46 28.89 17.43
N ARG A 260 -28.57 29.50 16.98
CA ARG A 260 -29.49 30.23 17.87
C ARG A 260 -30.14 29.30 18.88
N LYS A 261 -30.62 28.14 18.43
CA LYS A 261 -31.27 27.16 19.31
C LYS A 261 -30.32 26.58 20.35
N MET A 262 -29.10 26.23 19.95
CA MET A 262 -28.08 25.72 20.86
C MET A 262 -27.56 26.79 21.82
N TYR A 263 -27.55 28.07 21.40
CA TYR A 263 -27.22 29.18 22.29
C TYR A 263 -28.32 29.46 23.31
N GLU A 264 -29.59 29.32 22.93
CA GLU A 264 -30.74 29.43 23.86
C GLU A 264 -30.78 28.29 24.88
N ASP A 265 -30.36 27.09 24.48
CA ASP A 265 -30.40 25.89 25.31
C ASP A 265 -29.07 25.61 26.03
N ASP A 266 -28.18 26.61 26.14
CA ASP A 266 -26.88 26.55 26.85
C ASP A 266 -25.90 25.47 26.36
N PHE A 267 -26.01 25.03 25.10
CA PHE A 267 -25.05 24.16 24.42
C PHE A 267 -23.93 24.94 23.73
N ILE A 268 -24.17 26.21 23.41
CA ILE A 268 -23.18 27.17 22.92
C ILE A 268 -23.22 28.40 23.84
N HIS A 269 -22.11 28.71 24.51
CA HIS A 269 -22.05 29.85 25.46
C HIS A 269 -21.36 31.08 24.87
N GLN A 270 -20.92 31.06 23.61
CA GLN A 270 -20.25 32.20 22.97
C GLN A 270 -21.12 32.99 22.01
N ARG A 271 -20.80 34.28 21.95
CA ARG A 271 -21.41 35.25 21.04
C ARG A 271 -21.11 34.93 19.56
N PRO A 272 -21.95 35.43 18.63
CA PRO A 272 -21.87 35.12 17.20
C PRO A 272 -20.48 35.25 16.59
N GLU A 273 -19.75 36.32 16.89
CA GLU A 273 -18.43 36.57 16.30
C GLU A 273 -17.42 35.47 16.61
N ARG A 274 -17.36 35.01 17.86
CA ARG A 274 -16.47 33.92 18.27
C ARG A 274 -16.87 32.59 17.64
N PHE A 275 -18.16 32.30 17.59
CA PHE A 275 -18.66 31.10 16.92
C PHE A 275 -18.31 31.10 15.43
N LYS A 276 -18.46 32.23 14.73
CA LYS A 276 -18.09 32.34 13.30
C LYS A 276 -16.61 32.12 13.06
N THR A 277 -15.76 32.76 13.85
CA THR A 277 -14.30 32.58 13.74
C THR A 277 -13.95 31.11 13.94
N TRP A 278 -14.48 30.49 15.00
CA TRP A 278 -14.30 29.07 15.26
C TRP A 278 -14.79 28.19 14.10
N PHE A 279 -16.00 28.45 13.58
CA PHE A 279 -16.59 27.65 12.50
C PHE A 279 -15.76 27.76 11.22
N PHE A 280 -15.32 28.97 10.86
CA PHE A 280 -14.45 29.19 9.71
C PHE A 280 -13.09 28.49 9.86
N GLU A 281 -12.46 28.59 11.03
CA GLU A 281 -11.17 27.94 11.30
C GLU A 281 -11.28 26.41 11.32
N THR A 282 -12.39 25.88 11.83
CA THR A 282 -12.61 24.44 12.01
C THR A 282 -12.95 23.77 10.70
N TYR A 283 -13.91 24.30 9.95
CA TYR A 283 -14.39 23.67 8.72
C TYR A 283 -13.73 24.21 7.44
N LYS A 284 -12.91 25.29 7.54
CA LYS A 284 -12.06 25.90 6.49
C LYS A 284 -12.71 26.10 5.13
N LYS A 285 -14.04 26.19 5.07
CA LYS A 285 -14.78 26.07 3.80
C LYS A 285 -15.96 27.03 3.67
N GLU A 286 -16.42 27.68 4.75
CA GLU A 286 -17.64 28.50 4.72
C GLU A 286 -17.55 29.71 5.64
N ASP A 287 -17.68 30.92 5.08
CA ASP A 287 -17.93 32.15 5.86
C ASP A 287 -19.43 32.29 6.13
N LEU A 288 -19.80 32.30 7.41
CA LEU A 288 -21.19 32.42 7.86
C LEU A 288 -21.75 33.84 7.71
N GLY A 289 -20.90 34.84 7.43
CA GLY A 289 -21.29 36.25 7.29
C GLY A 289 -21.91 36.81 8.58
N LYS A 290 -23.05 37.50 8.46
CA LYS A 290 -23.83 37.94 9.64
C LYS A 290 -24.80 36.83 10.04
N ILE A 291 -24.66 36.32 11.27
CA ILE A 291 -25.65 35.37 11.83
C ILE A 291 -27.01 36.07 11.94
N LYS A 292 -28.00 35.52 11.24
CA LYS A 292 -29.38 36.00 11.28
C LYS A 292 -30.02 35.82 12.66
N THR A 293 -31.05 36.60 12.96
CA THR A 293 -31.88 36.43 14.16
C THR A 293 -32.76 35.19 14.02
N LEU A 294 -33.20 34.59 15.13
CA LEU A 294 -34.05 33.40 15.09
C LEU A 294 -35.31 33.63 14.23
N LYS A 295 -35.96 34.78 14.36
CA LYS A 295 -37.13 35.19 13.56
C LYS A 295 -36.89 35.17 12.04
N GLU A 296 -35.66 35.47 11.59
CA GLU A 296 -35.30 35.48 10.17
C GLU A 296 -35.01 34.08 9.61
N VAL A 297 -34.75 33.10 10.47
CA VAL A 297 -34.38 31.73 10.07
C VAL A 297 -35.31 30.68 10.66
N GLU A 298 -36.40 31.08 11.29
CA GLU A 298 -37.40 30.18 11.84
C GLU A 298 -38.09 29.41 10.71
N ASN A 299 -38.16 28.10 10.88
CA ASN A 299 -38.78 27.19 9.93
C ASN A 299 -39.20 25.91 10.67
N LEU A 300 -40.37 25.38 10.29
CA LEU A 300 -40.96 24.22 10.97
C LEU A 300 -40.07 22.98 10.89
N ASP A 301 -39.45 22.72 9.74
CA ASP A 301 -38.59 21.55 9.55
C ASP A 301 -37.36 21.63 10.44
N ARG A 302 -36.71 22.80 10.49
CA ARG A 302 -35.55 23.02 11.36
C ARG A 302 -35.89 22.83 12.84
N LYS A 303 -37.10 23.22 13.25
CA LYS A 303 -37.58 23.00 14.61
C LYS A 303 -37.74 21.52 14.92
N ILE A 304 -38.31 20.75 13.99
CA ILE A 304 -38.45 19.29 14.12
C ILE A 304 -37.07 18.64 14.18
N HIS A 305 -36.19 18.96 13.23
CA HIS A 305 -34.82 18.42 13.18
C HIS A 305 -34.04 18.67 14.47
N TYR A 306 -34.08 19.91 14.98
CA TYR A 306 -33.40 20.23 16.23
C TYR A 306 -33.98 19.46 17.43
N ALA A 307 -35.31 19.32 17.50
CA ALA A 307 -35.95 18.55 18.56
C ALA A 307 -35.56 17.06 18.50
N THR A 308 -35.49 16.47 17.30
CA THR A 308 -35.06 15.08 17.08
C THR A 308 -33.60 14.88 17.48
N ALA A 309 -32.69 15.76 17.03
CA ALA A 309 -31.28 15.73 17.40
C ALA A 309 -31.10 15.84 18.93
N LEU A 310 -31.83 16.75 19.56
CA LEU A 310 -31.77 16.95 21.00
C LEU A 310 -32.31 15.74 21.78
N GLU A 311 -33.35 15.08 21.29
CA GLU A 311 -33.87 13.85 21.90
C GLU A 311 -32.87 12.70 21.79
N TRP A 312 -32.30 12.49 20.60
CA TRP A 312 -31.23 11.52 20.39
C TRP A 312 -30.05 11.78 21.34
N PHE A 313 -29.56 13.01 21.40
CA PHE A 313 -28.46 13.41 22.26
C PHE A 313 -28.77 13.14 23.74
N LYS A 314 -29.98 13.47 24.21
CA LYS A 314 -30.42 13.15 25.58
C LYS A 314 -30.47 11.65 25.87
N GLN A 315 -30.72 10.80 24.87
CA GLN A 315 -30.71 9.34 25.06
C GLN A 315 -29.28 8.79 25.20
N GLN A 316 -28.28 9.41 24.56
CA GLN A 316 -26.88 9.00 24.68
C GLN A 316 -26.24 9.42 26.02
N HIS A 317 -26.75 10.49 26.64
CA HIS A 317 -26.21 11.09 27.87
C HIS A 317 -27.13 10.94 29.10
N ARG A 318 -27.99 9.92 29.09
CA ARG A 318 -28.73 9.43 30.27
C ARG A 318 -27.92 8.35 30.98
#